data_AF-A0A136WH81-F1
#
_entry.id   AF-A0A136WH81-F1
#
_cell.length_a   1.000
_cell.length_b   1.000
_cell.length_c   1.000
_cell.angle_alpha   90.00
_cell.angle_beta   90.00
_cell.angle_gamma   90.00
#
_symmetry.space_group_name_H-M   'P 1'
#
loop_
_entity.id
_entity.type
_entity.pdbx_description
1 polymer ?
#
loop_
_entity_poly.entity_id
_entity_poly.type
_entity_poly.pdbx_seq_one_letter_code
_entity_poly.pdbx_strand_id
1 'polypeptide(L)'
;MELDIKALILDEHEGDNSQISAIFSEFPRIMLEAPAGCGKTKTMVSKVAYVLATNVIPMNKKILALTFSVNAAYKMKKDITEKLPNMGISAVAIWFISPVNI
;
A
#
# COMPACT_ATOMS: atom_id res chain seq x y z
N MET A 1 17.31 -15.12 8.69
CA MET A 1 16.18 -14.43 9.34
C MET A 1 15.15 -14.18 8.27
N GLU A 2 14.00 -14.84 8.37
CA GLU A 2 12.86 -14.54 7.52
C GLU A 2 12.32 -13.17 7.96
N LEU A 3 12.13 -12.25 7.01
CA LEU A 3 11.59 -10.92 7.30
C LEU A 3 10.11 -11.08 7.63
N ASP A 4 9.72 -10.79 8.87
CA ASP A 4 8.30 -10.78 9.26
C ASP A 4 7.65 -9.46 8.82
N ILE A 5 7.14 -9.46 7.59
CA ILE A 5 6.43 -8.33 6.98
C ILE A 5 5.20 -7.92 7.83
N LYS A 6 4.53 -8.88 8.48
CA LYS A 6 3.35 -8.58 9.29
C LYS A 6 3.74 -7.82 10.55
N ALA A 7 4.82 -8.23 11.22
CA ALA A 7 5.34 -7.52 12.39
C ALA A 7 5.75 -6.08 12.06
N LEU A 8 6.42 -5.86 10.93
CA LEU A 8 6.80 -4.51 10.47
C LEU A 8 5.57 -3.61 10.26
N ILE A 9 4.51 -4.15 9.65
CA ILE A 9 3.27 -3.39 9.44
C ILE A 9 2.53 -3.15 10.75
N LEU A 10 2.51 -4.11 11.68
CA LEU A 10 1.89 -3.95 12.99
C LEU A 10 2.52 -2.82 13.79
N ASP A 11 3.86 -2.76 13.81
CA ASP A 11 4.62 -1.70 14.48
C ASP A 11 4.33 -0.33 13.85
N GLU A 12 4.39 -0.23 12.52
CA GLU A 12 4.18 1.04 11.82
C GLU A 12 2.76 1.60 12.02
N HIS A 13 1.76 0.73 12.19
CA HIS A 13 0.37 1.13 12.40
C HIS A 13 -0.02 1.23 13.88
N GLU A 14 0.94 1.13 14.81
CA GLU A 14 0.73 1.26 16.25
C GLU A 14 -0.37 0.31 16.79
N GLY A 15 -0.58 -0.83 16.11
CA GLY A 15 -1.63 -1.78 16.46
C GLY A 15 -3.08 -1.31 16.19
N ASP A 16 -3.31 -0.30 15.33
CA ASP A 16 -4.66 0.11 14.93
C ASP A 16 -5.39 -1.03 14.19
N ASN A 17 -6.30 -1.71 14.91
CA ASN A 17 -7.04 -2.87 14.41
C ASN A 17 -7.85 -2.58 13.13
N SER A 18 -8.35 -1.36 12.94
CA SER A 18 -9.13 -1.01 11.74
C SER A 18 -8.23 -0.88 10.52
N GLN A 19 -7.03 -0.31 10.68
CA GLN A 19 -6.05 -0.23 9.59
C GLN A 19 -5.46 -1.61 9.28
N ILE A 20 -5.11 -2.37 10.32
CA ILE A 20 -4.55 -3.72 10.20
C ILE A 20 -5.51 -4.69 9.52
N SER A 21 -6.79 -4.67 9.92
CA SER A 21 -7.81 -5.51 9.28
C SER A 21 -7.99 -5.18 7.79
N ALA A 22 -7.95 -3.90 7.41
CA ALA A 22 -7.99 -3.49 6.01
C ALA A 22 -6.74 -3.95 5.24
N ILE A 23 -5.55 -3.84 5.83
CA ILE A 23 -4.27 -4.24 5.20
C ILE A 23 -4.20 -5.75 4.98
N PHE A 24 -4.64 -6.55 5.93
CA PHE A 24 -4.57 -8.01 5.83
C PHE A 24 -5.82 -8.68 5.26
N SER A 25 -6.87 -7.91 4.97
CA SER A 25 -8.09 -8.47 4.38
C SER A 25 -7.85 -9.17 3.04
N GLU A 26 -8.36 -10.39 2.89
CA GLU A 26 -8.24 -11.18 1.65
C GLU A 26 -9.47 -11.03 0.74
N PHE A 27 -10.40 -10.14 1.08
CA PHE A 27 -11.60 -9.94 0.27
C PHE A 27 -11.24 -9.31 -1.09
N PRO A 28 -11.86 -9.76 -2.20
CA PRO A 28 -11.57 -9.25 -3.54
C PRO A 28 -12.04 -7.80 -3.74
N ARG A 29 -12.97 -7.31 -2.91
CA ARG A 29 -13.47 -5.94 -2.90
C ARG A 29 -13.63 -5.48 -1.46
N ILE A 30 -13.08 -4.30 -1.15
CA ILE A 30 -13.11 -3.69 0.18
C ILE A 30 -13.51 -2.22 0.00
N MET A 31 -14.44 -1.75 0.83
CA MET A 31 -14.75 -0.33 0.97
C MET A 31 -14.23 0.14 2.32
N LEU A 32 -13.39 1.17 2.31
CA LEU A 32 -12.80 1.72 3.53
C LEU A 32 -13.34 3.12 3.79
N GLU A 33 -14.22 3.22 4.77
CA GLU A 33 -14.68 4.51 5.29
C GLU A 33 -13.74 4.98 6.39
N ALA A 34 -13.22 6.19 6.26
CA ALA A 34 -12.35 6.76 7.27
C ALA A 34 -12.44 8.29 7.28
N PRO A 35 -12.46 8.94 8.46
CA PRO A 35 -12.42 10.39 8.60
C PRO A 35 -11.08 11.01 8.16
N ALA A 36 -11.05 12.33 7.99
CA ALA A 36 -9.81 13.06 7.73
C ALA A 36 -8.81 12.82 8.87
N GLY A 37 -7.53 12.66 8.53
CA GLY A 37 -6.46 12.41 9.51
C GLY A 37 -6.30 10.95 9.97
N CYS A 38 -7.26 10.05 9.72
CA CYS A 38 -7.23 8.66 10.19
C CYS A 38 -6.36 7.70 9.35
N GLY A 39 -5.28 8.18 8.72
CA GLY A 39 -4.31 7.28 8.08
C GLY A 39 -4.73 6.58 6.78
N LYS A 40 -5.86 6.94 6.13
CA LYS A 40 -6.35 6.33 4.87
C LYS A 40 -5.26 5.99 3.84
N THR A 41 -4.45 6.99 3.50
CA THR A 41 -3.38 6.83 2.51
C THR A 41 -2.30 5.87 3.02
N LYS A 42 -1.93 5.95 4.30
CA LYS A 42 -0.95 5.05 4.94
C LYS A 42 -1.44 3.61 4.89
N THR A 43 -2.70 3.36 5.25
CA THR A 43 -3.34 2.03 5.15
C THR A 43 -3.29 1.49 3.72
N MET A 44 -3.59 2.33 2.72
CA MET A 44 -3.58 1.94 1.30
C MET A 44 -2.15 1.62 0.80
N VAL A 45 -1.15 2.43 1.18
CA VAL A 45 0.26 2.19 0.87
C VAL A 45 0.74 0.88 1.49
N SER A 46 0.43 0.64 2.77
CA SER A 46 0.77 -0.61 3.46
C SER A 46 0.09 -1.82 2.87
N LYS A 47 -1.17 -1.70 2.43
CA LYS A 47 -1.89 -2.78 1.72
C LYS A 47 -1.16 -3.17 0.44
N VAL A 48 -0.80 -2.19 -0.39
CA VAL A 48 -0.08 -2.44 -1.65
C VAL A 48 1.29 -3.06 -1.38
N ALA A 49 2.04 -2.52 -0.42
CA ALA A 49 3.34 -3.06 -0.05
C ALA A 49 3.24 -4.50 0.48
N TYR A 50 2.27 -4.80 1.34
CA TYR A 50 2.00 -6.14 1.85
C TYR A 50 1.70 -7.14 0.73
N VAL A 51 0.79 -6.79 -0.18
CA VAL A 51 0.39 -7.65 -1.30
C VAL A 51 1.56 -7.96 -2.23
N LEU A 52 2.45 -6.99 -2.44
CA LEU A 52 3.68 -7.18 -3.22
C LEU A 52 4.70 -8.04 -2.46
N ALA A 53 4.97 -7.74 -1.20
CA ALA A 53 5.97 -8.42 -0.36
C ALA A 53 5.62 -9.88 -0.07
N THR A 54 4.33 -10.20 -0.02
CA THR A 54 3.84 -11.57 0.21
C THR A 54 3.56 -12.36 -1.08
N ASN A 55 3.85 -11.79 -2.26
CA ASN A 55 3.56 -12.40 -3.56
C ASN A 55 2.09 -12.84 -3.75
N VAL A 56 1.14 -12.25 -3.02
CA VAL A 56 -0.31 -12.47 -3.22
C VAL A 56 -0.69 -12.11 -4.66
N ILE A 57 -0.05 -11.09 -5.22
CA ILE A 57 -0.08 -10.78 -6.64
C ILE A 57 1.30 -11.11 -7.22
N PRO A 58 1.38 -11.91 -8.31
CA PRO A 58 2.65 -12.17 -8.99
C PRO A 58 3.33 -10.87 -9.41
N MET A 59 4.66 -10.80 -9.25
CA MET A 59 5.46 -9.60 -9.48
C MET A 59 5.40 -9.06 -10.94
N ASN A 60 4.95 -9.88 -11.89
CA ASN A 60 4.73 -9.50 -13.28
C ASN A 60 3.35 -8.88 -13.58
N LYS A 61 2.46 -8.82 -12.59
CA LYS A 61 1.15 -8.16 -12.70
C LYS A 61 1.24 -6.70 -12.30
N LYS A 62 0.37 -5.88 -12.90
CA LYS A 62 0.32 -4.43 -12.67
C LYS A 62 -0.74 -4.11 -11.61
N ILE A 63 -0.38 -3.27 -10.65
CA ILE A 63 -1.32 -2.64 -9.72
C ILE A 63 -1.74 -1.29 -10.31
N LEU A 64 -3.04 -1.05 -10.41
CA LEU A 64 -3.61 0.23 -10.83
C LEU A 64 -4.02 1.03 -9.59
N ALA A 65 -3.39 2.19 -9.40
CA ALA A 65 -3.78 3.16 -8.38
C ALA A 65 -4.34 4.41 -9.06
N LEU A 66 -5.55 4.83 -8.67
CA LEU A 66 -6.26 5.99 -9.21
C LEU A 66 -6.46 7.04 -8.13
N THR A 67 -6.21 8.30 -8.46
CA THR A 67 -6.45 9.44 -7.56
C THR A 67 -6.73 10.70 -8.37
N PHE A 68 -7.44 11.65 -7.76
CA PHE A 68 -7.89 12.88 -8.40
C PHE A 68 -6.78 13.93 -8.59
N SER A 69 -5.64 13.78 -7.93
CA SER A 69 -4.55 14.76 -7.98
C SER A 69 -3.23 14.11 -8.39
N VAL A 70 -2.49 14.80 -9.26
CA VAL A 70 -1.13 14.46 -9.65
C VAL A 70 -0.22 14.36 -8.42
N ASN A 71 -0.31 15.30 -7.48
CA ASN A 71 0.54 15.31 -6.29
C ASN A 71 0.25 14.11 -5.36
N ALA A 72 -1.02 13.71 -5.25
CA ALA A 72 -1.40 12.51 -4.51
C ALA A 72 -0.83 11.24 -5.17
N ALA A 73 -0.84 11.17 -6.50
CA ALA A 73 -0.26 10.06 -7.24
C ALA A 73 1.25 9.96 -7.03
N TYR A 74 1.97 11.09 -7.12
CA TYR A 74 3.41 11.15 -6.86
C TYR A 74 3.75 10.74 -5.43
N LYS A 75 3.00 11.23 -4.44
CA LYS A 75 3.21 10.88 -3.04
C LYS A 75 3.01 9.38 -2.80
N MET A 76 1.91 8.80 -3.29
CA MET A 76 1.67 7.36 -3.17
C MET A 76 2.78 6.54 -3.84
N LYS A 77 3.24 6.96 -5.02
CA LYS A 77 4.35 6.30 -5.72
C LYS A 77 5.63 6.32 -4.88
N LYS A 78 5.96 7.49 -4.34
CA LYS A 78 7.13 7.69 -3.49
C LYS A 78 7.05 6.82 -2.24
N ASP A 79 5.96 6.93 -1.49
CA ASP A 79 5.76 6.21 -0.22
C ASP A 79 5.84 4.68 -0.42
N ILE A 80 5.27 4.14 -1.49
CA ILE A 80 5.38 2.71 -1.80
C ILE A 80 6.84 2.34 -2.17
N THR A 81 7.48 3.13 -3.04
CA THR A 81 8.85 2.84 -3.50
C THR A 81 9.86 2.88 -2.35
N GLU A 82 9.70 3.79 -1.39
CA GLU A 82 10.54 3.91 -0.21
C GLU A 82 10.29 2.78 0.80
N LYS A 83 9.08 2.21 0.82
CA LYS A 83 8.69 1.15 1.75
C LYS A 83 9.14 -0.24 1.33
N LEU A 84 9.12 -0.54 0.03
CA LEU A 84 9.42 -1.87 -0.52
C LEU A 84 10.81 -2.43 -0.13
N PRO A 85 11.91 -1.64 -0.11
CA PRO A 85 13.23 -2.12 0.30
C PRO A 85 13.27 -2.67 1.73
N ASN A 86 12.53 -2.04 2.65
CA ASN A 86 12.46 -2.48 4.06
C ASN A 86 11.72 -3.83 4.20
N MET A 87 11.00 -4.26 3.17
CA MET A 87 10.29 -5.54 3.11
C MET A 87 11.03 -6.58 2.25
N GLY A 88 12.28 -6.31 1.86
CA GLY A 88 13.09 -7.23 1.07
C GLY A 88 12.81 -7.22 -0.44
N ILE A 89 12.05 -6.23 -0.95
CA ILE A 89 11.80 -6.07 -2.37
C ILE A 89 12.67 -4.96 -2.96
N SER A 90 13.51 -5.31 -3.94
CA SER A 90 14.44 -4.37 -4.59
C SER A 90 13.87 -3.63 -5.82
N ALA A 91 12.85 -4.18 -6.52
CA ALA A 91 12.25 -3.51 -7.67
C ALA A 91 10.85 -4.04 -8.02
N VAL A 92 9.85 -3.16 -8.19
CA VAL A 92 8.51 -3.49 -8.74
C VAL A 92 8.11 -2.45 -9.79
N ALA A 93 7.54 -2.89 -10.90
CA ALA A 93 6.97 -1.99 -11.90
C ALA A 93 5.53 -1.59 -11.52
N ILE A 94 5.35 -0.49 -10.79
CA ILE A 94 4.02 0.05 -10.44
C ILE A 94 3.66 1.21 -11.37
N TRP A 95 2.49 1.11 -12.02
CA TRP A 95 1.96 2.15 -12.91
C TRP A 95 0.99 3.03 -12.15
N PHE A 96 1.40 4.27 -11.89
CA PHE A 96 0.51 5.30 -11.37
C PHE A 96 -0.06 6.07 -12.54
N ILE A 97 -1.38 6.09 -12.66
CA ILE A 97 -2.09 6.85 -13.68
C ILE A 97 -2.85 7.95 -12.94
N SER A 98 -2.49 9.20 -13.20
CA SER A 98 -3.35 10.35 -12.86
C SER A 98 -4.12 10.71 -14.13
N PRO A 99 -5.46 10.51 -14.18
CA PRO A 99 -6.24 10.81 -15.37
C PRO A 99 -6.49 12.31 -15.57
N VAL A 100 -5.93 13.17 -14.72
CA VAL A 100 -6.30 14.58 -14.62
C VAL A 100 -5.05 15.46 -14.78
N ASN A 101 -4.90 16.09 -15.95
CA ASN A 101 -4.00 17.23 -16.18
C ASN A 101 -4.72 18.53 -15.74
N ILE A 102 -4.94 18.68 -14.44
CA ILE A 102 -5.39 19.96 -13.85
C ILE A 102 -4.28 20.50 -13.00
#